data_AF-A0A1X4GIH0-F1
#
_entry.id   AF-A0A1X4GIH0-F1
#
_cell.length_a   1.000
_cell.length_b   1.000
_cell.length_c   1.000
_cell.angle_alpha   90.00
_cell.angle_beta   90.00
_cell.angle_gamma   90.00
#
_symmetry.space_group_name_H-M   'P 1'
#
loop_
_entity.id
_entity.type
_entity.pdbx_description
1 polymer ?
#
loop_
_entity_poly.entity_id
_entity_poly.type
_entity_poly.pdbx_seq_one_letter_code
_entity_poly.pdbx_strand_id
1 'polypeptide(L)'
;MKLSTTVLVTSLALTGTLIQFGVQAKPPTETYNGTKFTCVSQGNGNWATVGQRPGGGPITVITWTKEGSKYFGDNYTAQNRCRMVTPKFNRAVKQNGGRLKNVALIKGIVNNETVICVASTRSRTGCNAENFLFTLKPENSQKANEILAQLTGIGKLGSSAGVIRETTGRLRIELSEVLDHNLDPQPQHSDKITPPADSNRGFKL
;
A
#
# COMPACT_ATOMS: atom_id res chain seq x y z
N MET A 1 48.74 -16.14 57.06
CA MET A 1 48.60 -17.61 57.13
C MET A 1 47.52 -18.04 56.16
N LYS A 2 47.78 -19.15 55.44
CA LYS A 2 46.89 -19.91 54.53
C LYS A 2 45.57 -20.28 55.25
N LEU A 3 44.44 -20.59 54.62
CA LEU A 3 44.24 -21.68 53.66
C LEU A 3 43.03 -21.45 52.72
N SER A 4 43.25 -21.90 51.48
CA SER A 4 42.28 -22.22 50.45
C SER A 4 41.30 -23.30 50.88
N THR A 5 40.10 -23.33 50.28
CA THR A 5 39.35 -24.57 50.10
C THR A 5 38.72 -24.56 48.71
N THR A 6 39.35 -25.28 47.79
CA THR A 6 38.88 -25.57 46.45
C THR A 6 37.98 -26.80 46.54
N VAL A 7 36.71 -26.68 46.14
CA VAL A 7 35.81 -27.82 46.00
C VAL A 7 35.92 -28.34 44.57
N LEU A 8 36.50 -29.53 44.42
CA LEU A 8 36.53 -30.30 43.18
C LEU A 8 35.17 -31.01 43.00
N VAL A 9 34.40 -30.60 41.99
CA VAL A 9 33.24 -31.36 41.53
C VAL A 9 33.69 -32.21 40.34
N THR A 10 33.80 -33.52 40.57
CA THR A 10 34.07 -34.53 39.55
C THR A 10 32.77 -34.91 38.84
N SER A 11 32.55 -34.38 37.64
CA SER A 11 31.48 -34.80 36.74
C SER A 11 31.98 -35.91 35.81
N LEU A 12 31.38 -37.10 35.94
CA LEU A 12 31.62 -38.26 35.08
C LEU A 12 31.29 -37.90 33.62
N ALA A 13 32.26 -38.12 32.72
CA ALA A 13 32.01 -38.10 31.29
C ALA A 13 31.33 -39.42 30.88
N LEU A 14 30.02 -39.39 30.63
CA LEU A 14 29.40 -40.40 29.76
C LEU A 14 29.57 -39.94 28.32
N THR A 15 30.47 -40.62 27.62
CA THR A 15 30.61 -40.57 26.17
C THR A 15 29.34 -41.07 25.51
N GLY A 16 28.57 -40.15 24.94
CA GLY A 16 27.48 -40.42 24.02
C GLY A 16 27.49 -39.40 22.90
N THR A 17 28.27 -39.65 21.85
CA THR A 17 28.31 -38.78 20.68
C THR A 17 27.04 -39.02 19.85
N LEU A 18 25.96 -38.30 20.13
CA LEU A 18 24.84 -38.20 19.19
C LEU A 18 25.29 -37.28 18.06
N ILE A 19 25.57 -37.84 16.89
CA ILE A 19 25.70 -37.06 15.66
C ILE A 19 24.31 -36.54 15.31
N GLN A 20 23.94 -35.38 15.84
CA GLN A 20 22.80 -34.63 15.33
C GLN A 20 23.22 -34.04 13.97
N PHE A 21 22.94 -34.78 12.89
CA PHE A 21 22.80 -34.18 11.56
C PHE A 21 21.54 -33.30 11.58
N GLY A 22 21.64 -32.14 12.24
CA GLY A 22 20.67 -31.07 12.10
C GLY A 22 20.84 -30.49 10.72
N VAL A 23 20.12 -31.04 9.73
CA VAL A 23 19.84 -30.31 8.50
C VAL A 23 19.00 -29.12 8.95
N GLN A 24 19.63 -27.97 9.15
CA GLN A 24 18.93 -26.74 9.47
C GLN A 24 18.14 -26.38 8.21
N ALA A 25 16.90 -26.86 8.14
CA ALA A 25 15.99 -26.55 7.06
C ALA A 25 15.88 -25.02 7.03
N LYS A 26 16.47 -24.41 5.99
CA LYS A 26 16.25 -23.01 5.67
C LYS A 26 14.72 -22.82 5.72
N PRO A 27 14.19 -21.92 6.57
CA PRO A 27 12.75 -21.68 6.61
C PRO A 27 12.29 -21.43 5.17
N PRO A 28 11.19 -22.07 4.71
CA PRO A 28 10.75 -21.92 3.34
C PRO A 28 10.66 -20.43 3.06
N THR A 29 11.44 -19.96 2.08
CA THR A 29 11.24 -18.64 1.50
C THR A 29 9.93 -18.72 0.75
N GLU A 30 8.84 -18.50 1.49
CA GLU A 30 7.50 -18.22 0.98
C GLU A 30 7.66 -17.20 -0.14
N THR A 31 7.58 -17.68 -1.39
CA THR A 31 7.69 -16.80 -2.55
C THR A 31 6.42 -15.99 -2.57
N TYR A 32 6.48 -14.77 -2.04
CA TYR A 32 5.34 -13.87 -1.99
C TYR A 32 4.76 -13.69 -3.40
N ASN A 33 3.58 -14.27 -3.61
CA ASN A 33 2.85 -14.32 -4.86
C ASN A 33 1.82 -13.19 -4.96
N GLY A 34 2.21 -12.00 -4.52
CA GLY A 34 1.37 -10.79 -4.61
C GLY A 34 2.06 -9.68 -5.40
N THR A 35 1.41 -8.53 -5.45
CA THR A 35 1.91 -7.34 -6.15
C THR A 35 3.23 -6.91 -5.54
N LYS A 36 4.27 -6.77 -6.35
CA LYS A 36 5.59 -6.26 -5.95
C LYS A 36 5.77 -4.85 -6.47
N PHE A 37 6.21 -3.95 -5.62
CA PHE A 37 6.58 -2.60 -5.97
C PHE A 37 8.09 -2.46 -6.03
N THR A 38 8.57 -1.80 -7.07
CA THR A 38 9.98 -1.47 -7.29
C THR A 38 10.15 0.03 -7.50
N CYS A 39 11.34 0.51 -7.14
CA CYS A 39 11.74 1.88 -7.39
C CYS A 39 12.67 1.88 -8.61
N VAL A 40 12.25 2.50 -9.71
CA VAL A 40 12.98 2.49 -10.98
C VAL A 40 13.33 3.90 -11.44
N SER A 41 14.51 4.07 -12.04
CA SER A 41 14.88 5.32 -12.70
C SER A 41 14.10 5.46 -14.00
N GLN A 42 13.57 6.66 -14.28
CA GLN A 42 12.91 6.99 -15.54
C GLN A 42 13.77 7.89 -16.45
N GLY A 43 15.03 8.14 -16.08
CA GLY A 43 15.89 9.12 -16.75
C GLY A 43 15.57 10.56 -16.34
N ASN A 44 16.44 11.49 -16.74
CA ASN A 44 16.28 12.94 -16.50
C ASN A 44 16.08 13.32 -15.01
N GLY A 45 16.61 12.52 -14.08
CA GLY A 45 16.46 12.72 -12.64
C GLY A 45 15.09 12.30 -12.06
N ASN A 46 14.18 11.76 -12.87
CA ASN A 46 12.89 11.27 -12.43
C ASN A 46 12.96 9.79 -12.01
N TRP A 47 12.13 9.43 -11.03
CA TRP A 47 12.04 8.08 -10.48
C TRP A 47 10.59 7.66 -10.36
N ALA A 48 10.35 6.35 -10.37
CA ALA A 48 9.01 5.81 -10.32
C ALA A 48 8.85 4.67 -9.31
N THR A 49 7.76 4.72 -8.56
CA THR A 49 7.22 3.56 -7.85
C THR A 49 6.34 2.78 -8.82
N VAL A 50 6.81 1.59 -9.20
CA VAL A 50 6.16 0.72 -10.20
C VAL A 50 5.64 -0.53 -9.51
N GLY A 51 4.37 -0.84 -9.67
CA GLY A 51 3.74 -2.06 -9.17
C GLY A 51 3.61 -3.12 -10.26
N GLN A 52 3.94 -4.37 -9.95
CA GLN A 52 3.80 -5.50 -10.86
C GLN A 52 3.12 -6.67 -10.16
N ARG A 53 2.04 -7.17 -10.76
CA ARG A 53 1.36 -8.39 -10.30
C ARG A 53 2.06 -9.64 -10.88
N PRO A 54 1.98 -10.81 -10.23
CA PRO A 54 2.43 -12.06 -10.83
C PRO A 54 1.76 -12.28 -12.20
N GLY A 55 2.55 -12.57 -13.24
CA GLY A 55 2.06 -12.74 -14.61
C GLY A 55 1.59 -11.45 -15.31
N GLY A 56 1.64 -10.29 -14.66
CA GLY A 56 1.23 -9.00 -15.23
C GLY A 56 2.42 -8.12 -15.62
N GLY A 57 2.14 -7.14 -16.49
CA GLY A 57 3.09 -6.07 -16.83
C GLY A 57 3.31 -5.08 -15.68
N PRO A 58 4.46 -4.36 -15.67
CA PRO A 58 4.72 -3.30 -14.71
C PRO A 58 3.81 -2.08 -14.95
N ILE A 59 3.30 -1.50 -13.85
CA ILE A 59 2.41 -0.33 -13.87
C ILE A 59 3.05 0.78 -13.05
N THR A 60 3.28 1.94 -13.65
CA THR A 60 3.79 3.11 -12.92
C THR A 60 2.69 3.69 -12.05
N VAL A 61 2.87 3.67 -10.73
CA VAL A 61 1.88 4.20 -9.78
C VAL A 61 2.17 5.66 -9.43
N ILE A 62 3.44 5.97 -9.16
CA ILE A 62 3.88 7.33 -8.83
C ILE A 62 5.15 7.65 -9.61
N THR A 63 5.17 8.79 -10.30
CA THR A 63 6.37 9.43 -10.83
C THR A 63 6.79 10.56 -9.89
N TRP A 64 7.97 10.40 -9.30
CA TRP A 64 8.69 11.37 -8.48
C TRP A 64 9.55 12.22 -9.41
N THR A 65 9.38 13.55 -9.38
CA THR A 65 10.16 14.45 -10.23
C THR A 65 11.11 15.30 -9.43
N LYS A 66 12.20 15.76 -10.06
CA LYS A 66 13.16 16.65 -9.42
C LYS A 66 12.49 17.89 -8.84
N GLU A 67 11.58 18.50 -9.60
CA GLU A 67 10.85 19.72 -9.22
C GLU A 67 9.86 19.45 -8.08
N GLY A 68 9.13 18.34 -8.14
CA GLY A 68 8.19 17.95 -7.11
C GLY A 68 8.87 17.65 -5.78
N SER A 69 10.00 16.94 -5.85
CA SER A 69 10.77 16.51 -4.70
C SER A 69 11.57 17.65 -4.04
N LYS A 70 11.98 18.68 -4.81
CA LYS A 70 12.72 19.84 -4.30
C LYS A 70 12.04 20.54 -3.11
N TYR A 71 10.71 20.54 -3.07
CA TYR A 71 9.93 21.14 -1.97
C TYR A 71 10.31 20.57 -0.59
N PHE A 72 10.65 19.28 -0.52
CA PHE A 72 10.93 18.59 0.74
C PHE A 72 12.39 18.73 1.20
N GLY A 73 13.22 19.44 0.43
CA GLY A 73 14.65 19.63 0.71
C GLY A 73 15.53 18.50 0.18
N ASP A 74 16.85 18.70 0.29
CA ASP A 74 17.85 17.91 -0.43
C ASP A 74 17.91 16.43 -0.02
N ASN A 75 17.49 16.10 1.20
CA ASN A 75 17.40 14.72 1.67
C ASN A 75 16.28 13.92 0.98
N TYR A 76 15.30 14.61 0.40
CA TYR A 76 14.10 14.04 -0.19
C TYR A 76 14.10 14.15 -1.72
N THR A 77 15.24 13.88 -2.36
CA THR A 77 15.32 13.74 -3.82
C THR A 77 14.27 12.75 -4.38
N ALA A 78 13.96 12.84 -5.66
CA ALA A 78 13.02 11.93 -6.33
C ALA A 78 13.39 10.45 -6.12
N GLN A 79 14.70 10.14 -6.17
CA GLN A 79 15.22 8.82 -5.88
C GLN A 79 14.94 8.39 -4.44
N ASN A 80 15.25 9.25 -3.47
CA ASN A 80 15.09 8.94 -2.06
C ASN A 80 13.62 8.77 -1.68
N ARG A 81 12.72 9.64 -2.16
CA ARG A 81 11.28 9.50 -1.96
C ARG A 81 10.76 8.20 -2.56
N CYS A 82 11.15 7.89 -3.79
CA CYS A 82 10.85 6.61 -4.42
C CYS A 82 11.30 5.40 -3.56
N ARG A 83 12.54 5.43 -3.04
CA ARG A 83 13.09 4.38 -2.17
C ARG A 83 12.39 4.27 -0.81
N MET A 84 11.96 5.39 -0.23
CA MET A 84 11.25 5.40 1.06
C MET A 84 9.81 4.91 0.93
N VAL A 85 9.14 5.24 -0.17
CA VAL A 85 7.70 4.98 -0.35
C VAL A 85 7.43 3.57 -0.89
N THR A 86 8.27 3.06 -1.79
CA THR A 86 8.17 1.72 -2.37
C THR A 86 8.02 0.58 -1.33
N PRO A 87 8.86 0.47 -0.28
CA PRO A 87 8.73 -0.59 0.72
C PRO A 87 7.45 -0.46 1.57
N LYS A 88 6.91 0.77 1.73
CA LYS A 88 5.64 0.99 2.42
C LYS A 88 4.47 0.44 1.60
N PHE A 89 4.47 0.64 0.28
CA PHE A 89 3.51 -0.01 -0.62
C PHE A 89 3.60 -1.53 -0.55
N ASN A 90 4.82 -2.11 -0.60
CA ASN A 90 5.03 -3.55 -0.47
C ASN A 90 4.46 -4.11 0.84
N ARG A 91 4.69 -3.42 1.95
CA ARG A 91 4.13 -3.79 3.25
C ARG A 91 2.61 -3.74 3.23
N ALA A 92 2.04 -2.66 2.71
CA ALA A 92 0.60 -2.46 2.61
C ALA A 92 -0.08 -3.58 1.83
N VAL A 93 0.41 -3.92 0.64
CA VAL A 93 -0.20 -5.02 -0.14
C VAL A 93 0.00 -6.38 0.51
N LYS A 94 1.17 -6.65 1.10
CA LYS A 94 1.41 -7.92 1.81
C LYS A 94 0.43 -8.12 2.97
N GLN A 95 0.13 -7.06 3.71
CA GLN A 95 -0.79 -7.08 4.85
C GLN A 95 -2.28 -7.13 4.43
N ASN A 96 -2.60 -6.82 3.17
CA ASN A 96 -3.97 -6.72 2.66
C ASN A 96 -4.23 -7.73 1.52
N GLY A 97 -3.75 -8.97 1.64
CA GLY A 97 -4.09 -10.04 0.68
C GLY A 97 -3.43 -9.90 -0.70
N GLY A 98 -2.30 -9.21 -0.79
CA GLY A 98 -1.38 -9.25 -1.92
C GLY A 98 -1.73 -8.35 -3.11
N ARG A 99 -2.81 -7.56 -3.07
CA ARG A 99 -3.24 -6.72 -4.20
C ARG A 99 -3.46 -5.27 -3.77
N LEU A 100 -3.06 -4.31 -4.61
CA LEU A 100 -3.27 -2.88 -4.34
C LEU A 100 -4.76 -2.53 -4.19
N LYS A 101 -5.66 -3.14 -4.97
CA LYS A 101 -7.12 -2.94 -4.83
C LYS A 101 -7.70 -3.29 -3.46
N ASN A 102 -6.99 -4.08 -2.67
CA ASN A 102 -7.41 -4.49 -1.33
C ASN A 102 -6.90 -3.54 -0.24
N VAL A 103 -6.00 -2.61 -0.57
CA VAL A 103 -5.45 -1.65 0.38
C VAL A 103 -6.43 -0.48 0.46
N ALA A 104 -7.11 -0.35 1.60
CA ALA A 104 -7.91 0.84 1.89
C ALA A 104 -6.96 2.00 2.16
N LEU A 105 -7.16 3.13 1.47
CA LEU A 105 -6.32 4.32 1.58
C LEU A 105 -7.15 5.49 2.12
N ILE A 106 -6.52 6.35 2.91
CA ILE A 106 -7.10 7.59 3.43
C ILE A 106 -6.08 8.72 3.35
N LYS A 107 -6.56 9.97 3.47
CA LYS A 107 -5.71 11.13 3.74
C LYS A 107 -5.78 11.52 5.22
N GLY A 108 -4.76 12.20 5.70
CA GLY A 108 -4.74 12.78 7.05
C GLY A 108 -3.57 13.72 7.23
N ILE A 109 -3.36 14.15 8.47
CA ILE A 109 -2.26 15.06 8.84
C ILE A 109 -1.30 14.33 9.77
N VAL A 110 -0.01 14.38 9.46
CA VAL A 110 1.08 13.90 10.33
C VAL A 110 2.15 14.98 10.33
N ASN A 111 2.62 15.40 11.51
CA ASN A 111 3.61 16.47 11.66
C ASN A 111 3.27 17.76 10.88
N ASN A 112 1.98 18.15 10.90
CA ASN A 112 1.45 19.32 10.18
C ASN A 112 1.52 19.23 8.64
N GLU A 113 1.80 18.05 8.08
CA GLU A 113 1.81 17.82 6.63
C GLU A 113 0.66 16.90 6.21
N THR A 114 0.11 17.13 5.02
CA THR A 114 -0.92 16.24 4.46
C THR A 114 -0.26 14.96 3.92
N VAL A 115 -0.75 13.81 4.35
CA VAL A 115 -0.21 12.49 4.00
C VAL A 115 -1.27 11.58 3.42
N ILE A 116 -0.85 10.61 2.62
CA ILE A 116 -1.66 9.45 2.21
C ILE A 116 -1.25 8.25 3.06
N CYS A 117 -2.22 7.51 3.60
CA CYS A 117 -2.01 6.42 4.55
C CYS A 117 -2.83 5.19 4.19
N VAL A 118 -2.44 4.04 4.75
CA VAL A 118 -3.28 2.85 4.79
C VAL A 118 -4.30 3.01 5.91
N ALA A 119 -5.57 2.84 5.61
CA ALA A 119 -6.62 2.84 6.62
C ALA A 119 -6.48 1.59 7.50
N SER A 120 -6.52 1.78 8.82
CA SER A 120 -6.61 0.67 9.75
C SER A 120 -8.06 0.23 9.85
N THR A 121 -8.33 -1.06 9.57
CA THR A 121 -9.64 -1.67 9.80
C THR A 121 -9.82 -2.14 11.24
N ARG A 122 -8.72 -2.25 12.01
CA ARG A 122 -8.71 -2.76 13.39
C ARG A 122 -8.72 -1.65 14.44
N SER A 123 -8.24 -0.47 14.08
CA SER A 123 -8.18 0.68 14.97
C SER A 123 -8.76 1.88 14.25
N ARG A 124 -9.61 2.67 14.94
CA ARG A 124 -10.16 3.93 14.40
C ARG A 124 -9.10 5.05 14.34
N THR A 125 -7.82 4.69 14.31
CA THR A 125 -6.70 5.62 14.28
C THR A 125 -6.57 6.18 12.87
N GLY A 126 -6.53 7.51 12.76
CA GLY A 126 -6.23 8.19 11.51
C GLY A 126 -4.79 7.94 11.04
N CYS A 127 -4.32 8.79 10.14
CA CYS A 127 -2.93 8.79 9.71
C CYS A 127 -1.95 9.00 10.87
N ASN A 128 -0.87 8.23 10.90
CA ASN A 128 0.21 8.32 11.87
C ASN A 128 1.55 7.86 11.26
N ALA A 129 2.62 7.91 12.05
CA ALA A 129 3.97 7.54 11.60
C ALA A 129 4.11 6.08 11.13
N GLU A 130 3.23 5.18 11.59
CA GLU A 130 3.29 3.75 11.28
C GLU A 130 2.55 3.39 10.00
N ASN A 131 1.45 4.09 9.69
CA ASN A 131 0.55 3.75 8.58
C ASN A 131 0.62 4.72 7.38
N PHE A 132 1.34 5.85 7.48
CA PHE A 132 1.47 6.75 6.34
C PHE A 132 2.40 6.17 5.26
N LEU A 133 1.99 6.30 4.00
CA LEU A 133 2.75 5.90 2.83
C LEU A 133 3.69 7.02 2.38
N PHE A 134 3.17 8.23 2.17
CA PHE A 134 3.95 9.38 1.71
C PHE A 134 3.27 10.72 2.01
N THR A 135 4.08 11.77 2.05
CA THR A 135 3.65 13.15 2.25
C THR A 135 3.39 13.85 0.91
N LEU A 136 2.31 14.62 0.84
CA LEU A 136 1.97 15.49 -0.27
C LEU A 136 2.60 16.87 -0.08
N LYS A 137 3.10 17.44 -1.17
CA LYS A 137 3.48 18.86 -1.18
C LYS A 137 2.23 19.75 -1.12
N PRO A 138 2.32 21.02 -0.72
CA PRO A 138 1.16 21.90 -0.52
C PRO A 138 0.22 21.97 -1.71
N GLU A 139 0.74 22.10 -2.93
CA GLU A 139 -0.12 22.22 -4.13
C GLU A 139 -0.90 20.94 -4.41
N ASN A 140 -0.34 19.78 -4.04
CA ASN A 140 -1.00 18.48 -4.17
C ASN A 140 -1.91 18.17 -2.99
N SER A 141 -1.68 18.79 -1.83
CA SER A 141 -2.49 18.58 -0.62
C SER A 141 -3.93 19.04 -0.83
N GLN A 142 -4.12 20.10 -1.62
CA GLN A 142 -5.45 20.56 -2.05
C GLN A 142 -6.20 19.55 -2.93
N LYS A 143 -5.45 18.63 -3.58
CA LYS A 143 -5.96 17.58 -4.47
C LYS A 143 -5.88 16.19 -3.86
N ALA A 144 -5.73 16.10 -2.54
CA ALA A 144 -5.52 14.82 -1.87
C ALA A 144 -6.63 13.78 -2.15
N ASN A 145 -7.88 14.22 -2.30
CA ASN A 145 -9.00 13.34 -2.65
C ASN A 145 -8.89 12.80 -4.09
N GLU A 146 -8.45 13.63 -5.04
CA GLU A 146 -8.21 13.21 -6.42
C GLU A 146 -7.07 12.20 -6.51
N ILE A 147 -5.97 12.45 -5.78
CA ILE A 147 -4.84 11.52 -5.69
C ILE A 147 -5.27 10.19 -5.07
N LEU A 148 -6.11 10.23 -4.04
CA LEU A 148 -6.67 9.03 -3.42
C LEU A 148 -7.55 8.23 -4.38
N ALA A 149 -8.42 8.91 -5.13
CA ALA A 149 -9.23 8.30 -6.17
C ALA A 149 -8.36 7.67 -7.27
N GLN A 150 -7.28 8.35 -7.67
CA GLN A 150 -6.34 7.84 -8.67
C GLN A 150 -5.62 6.57 -8.20
N LEU A 151 -5.10 6.55 -6.96
CA LEU A 151 -4.48 5.36 -6.37
C LEU A 151 -5.46 4.17 -6.34
N THR A 152 -6.71 4.44 -5.97
CA THR A 152 -7.78 3.44 -5.95
C THR A 152 -8.08 2.93 -7.36
N GLY A 153 -8.14 3.83 -8.35
CA GLY A 153 -8.29 3.51 -9.76
C GLY A 153 -7.17 2.61 -10.27
N ILE A 154 -5.90 2.98 -10.03
CA ILE A 154 -4.72 2.17 -10.40
C ILE A 154 -4.79 0.78 -9.75
N GLY A 155 -5.25 0.70 -8.50
CA GLY A 155 -5.49 -0.56 -7.82
C GLY A 155 -6.46 -1.47 -8.57
N LYS A 156 -7.57 -0.92 -9.08
CA LYS A 156 -8.66 -1.65 -9.75
C LYS A 156 -8.36 -1.91 -11.23
N LEU A 157 -8.14 -0.83 -11.99
CA LEU A 157 -8.05 -0.77 -13.45
C LEU A 157 -6.61 -0.91 -13.98
N GLY A 158 -5.60 -0.77 -13.12
CA GLY A 158 -4.21 -0.83 -13.56
C GLY A 158 -3.81 0.41 -14.37
N SER A 159 -3.13 0.22 -15.50
CA SER A 159 -2.53 1.30 -16.29
C SER A 159 -3.55 2.28 -16.88
N SER A 160 -4.79 1.85 -17.10
CA SER A 160 -5.85 2.69 -17.66
C SER A 160 -6.26 3.84 -16.74
N ALA A 161 -6.04 3.72 -15.42
CA ALA A 161 -6.26 4.80 -14.45
C ALA A 161 -5.14 5.86 -14.44
N GLY A 162 -4.17 5.75 -15.35
CA GLY A 162 -3.05 6.67 -15.49
C GLY A 162 -2.00 6.55 -14.39
N VAL A 163 -1.29 7.66 -14.15
CA VAL A 163 -0.14 7.73 -13.22
C VAL A 163 -0.21 9.00 -12.39
N ILE A 164 0.17 8.92 -11.12
CA ILE A 164 0.30 10.09 -10.24
C ILE A 164 1.67 10.72 -10.51
N ARG A 165 1.70 12.00 -10.86
CA ARG A 165 2.95 12.74 -11.01
C ARG A 165 3.11 13.70 -9.86
N GLU A 166 4.26 13.71 -9.23
CA GLU A 166 4.52 14.57 -8.07
C GLU A 166 4.34 16.07 -8.39
N THR A 167 4.58 16.49 -9.63
CA THR A 167 4.35 17.87 -10.07
C THR A 167 2.90 18.18 -10.42
N THR A 168 2.10 17.18 -10.77
CA THR A 168 0.73 17.37 -11.24
C THR A 168 -0.19 16.31 -10.62
N GLY A 169 -1.01 16.70 -9.65
CA GLY A 169 -2.09 15.86 -9.10
C GLY A 169 -3.31 15.69 -10.03
N ARG A 170 -3.14 15.69 -11.37
CA ARG A 170 -4.27 15.58 -12.30
C ARG A 170 -4.74 14.12 -12.38
N LEU A 171 -5.97 13.87 -11.92
CA LEU A 171 -6.70 12.63 -12.15
C LEU A 171 -7.02 12.48 -13.65
N ARG A 172 -6.64 11.36 -14.26
CA ARG A 172 -7.15 10.91 -15.57
C ARG A 172 -7.84 9.57 -15.37
N ILE A 173 -9.15 9.59 -15.20
CA ILE A 173 -9.98 8.39 -15.28
C ILE A 173 -10.74 8.49 -16.59
N GLU A 174 -10.50 7.56 -17.51
CA GLU A 174 -11.36 7.46 -18.69
C GLU A 174 -12.70 6.83 -18.27
N LEU A 175 -13.77 7.62 -18.39
CA LEU A 175 -15.10 7.31 -17.87
C LEU A 175 -15.71 6.04 -18.51
N SER A 176 -15.27 5.70 -19.72
CA SER A 176 -15.64 4.49 -20.46
C SER A 176 -15.37 3.20 -19.67
N GLU A 177 -14.38 3.19 -18.76
CA GLU A 177 -14.00 1.98 -18.02
C GLU A 177 -14.72 1.83 -16.67
N VAL A 178 -15.36 2.90 -16.18
CA VAL A 178 -16.13 2.90 -14.92
C VAL A 178 -17.54 2.33 -15.11
N LEU A 179 -18.08 2.43 -16.33
CA LEU A 179 -19.43 1.95 -16.66
C LEU A 179 -19.47 0.42 -16.82
N ASP A 180 -18.41 -0.20 -17.33
CA ASP A 180 -18.34 -1.66 -17.54
C ASP A 180 -18.25 -2.48 -16.25
N HIS A 181 -17.97 -1.83 -15.12
CA HIS A 181 -17.91 -2.48 -13.80
C HIS A 181 -19.20 -2.29 -12.96
N ASN A 182 -20.19 -1.54 -13.46
CA ASN A 182 -21.47 -1.31 -12.79
C ASN A 182 -22.69 -1.87 -13.55
N LEU A 183 -22.48 -2.52 -14.70
CA LEU A 183 -23.53 -3.18 -15.47
C LEU A 183 -23.48 -4.70 -15.29
N ASP A 184 -23.63 -5.18 -14.04
CA ASP A 184 -24.39 -6.42 -13.81
C ASP A 184 -24.87 -6.52 -12.35
N PRO A 185 -25.98 -5.85 -11.97
CA PRO A 185 -26.87 -6.40 -10.97
C PRO A 185 -27.68 -7.49 -11.66
N GLN A 186 -27.28 -8.76 -11.51
CA GLN A 186 -28.18 -9.88 -11.78
C GLN A 186 -29.47 -9.66 -10.96
N PRO A 187 -30.66 -9.56 -11.60
CA PRO A 187 -31.90 -9.30 -10.90
C PRO A 187 -32.23 -10.51 -10.02
N GLN A 188 -32.19 -10.34 -8.69
CA GLN A 188 -32.86 -11.29 -7.82
C GLN A 188 -34.37 -11.10 -7.99
N HIS A 189 -35.00 -12.15 -8.49
CA HIS A 189 -36.40 -12.54 -8.34
C HIS A 189 -37.37 -11.41 -7.96
N SER A 190 -38.03 -10.84 -8.97
CA SER A 190 -39.13 -9.91 -8.78
C SER A 190 -40.37 -10.68 -8.31
N ASP A 191 -40.56 -10.73 -6.99
CA ASP A 191 -41.89 -10.97 -6.43
C ASP A 191 -42.77 -9.78 -6.83
N LYS A 192 -43.87 -10.10 -7.52
CA LYS A 192 -44.81 -9.15 -8.11
C LYS A 192 -45.57 -8.41 -6.99
N ILE A 193 -45.02 -7.30 -6.49
CA ILE A 193 -45.76 -6.42 -5.58
C ILE A 193 -46.69 -5.55 -6.41
N THR A 194 -47.99 -5.83 -6.31
CA THR A 194 -49.05 -4.97 -6.86
C THR A 194 -49.17 -3.73 -5.98
N PRO A 195 -49.09 -2.50 -6.51
CA PRO A 195 -49.22 -1.30 -5.69
C PRO A 195 -50.68 -1.12 -5.22
N PRO A 196 -50.91 -0.77 -3.95
CA PRO A 196 -52.24 -0.36 -3.51
C PRO A 196 -52.58 1.01 -4.10
N ALA A 197 -53.84 1.14 -4.50
CA ALA A 197 -54.40 2.36 -5.05
C ALA A 197 -54.39 3.51 -4.02
N ASP A 198 -54.09 4.70 -4.54
CA ASP A 198 -54.52 6.01 -4.07
C ASP A 198 -53.96 6.52 -2.73
N SER A 199 -53.07 7.52 -2.81
CA SER A 199 -53.16 8.68 -1.92
C SER A 199 -52.48 9.89 -2.53
N ASN A 200 -53.33 10.75 -3.07
CA ASN A 200 -53.06 12.10 -3.52
C ASN A 200 -52.50 12.97 -2.37
N ARG A 201 -51.17 13.18 -2.29
CA ARG A 201 -50.55 14.29 -1.55
C ARG A 201 -49.35 14.84 -2.30
N GLY A 202 -49.54 16.04 -2.85
CA GLY A 202 -48.50 16.79 -3.53
C GLY A 202 -47.35 17.18 -2.60
N PHE A 203 -46.15 17.17 -3.15
CA PHE A 203 -45.00 17.90 -2.64
C PHE A 203 -44.45 18.76 -3.77
N LYS A 204 -44.51 20.08 -3.55
CA LYS A 204 -43.78 21.09 -4.32
C LYS A 204 -42.28 21.00 -3.98
N LEU A 205 -41.44 21.10 -5.00
CA LEU A 205 -40.16 21.80 -4.93
C LEU A 205 -40.28 23.04 -5.83
#